data_AF-A0A970FCH9-F1
#
_entry.id   AF-A0A970FCH9-F1
#
_cell.length_a   1.000
_cell.length_b   1.000
_cell.length_c   1.000
_cell.angle_alpha   90.00
_cell.angle_beta   90.00
_cell.angle_gamma   90.00
#
_symmetry.space_group_name_H-M   'P 1'
#
loop_
_entity.id
_entity.type
_entity.pdbx_description
1 polymer ?
#
loop_
_entity_poly.entity_id
_entity_poly.type
_entity_poly.pdbx_seq_one_letter_code
_entity_poly.pdbx_strand_id
1 'polypeptide(L)' 'MNYSVIAVTSTKETKEKRFRTYREALCYATNFRKIRKSKIYKDNKMLIDFSY' A
#
# COMPACT_ATOMS: atom_id res chain seq x y z
N MET A 1 4.85 -2.41 14.37
CA MET A 1 4.66 -1.90 12.99
C MET A 1 3.86 -2.98 12.29
N ASN A 2 2.55 -2.83 12.23
CA ASN A 2 1.69 -3.97 11.91
C ASN A 2 1.13 -3.92 10.49
N TYR A 3 1.35 -2.83 9.75
CA TYR A 3 0.84 -2.69 8.39
C TYR A 3 2.00 -2.56 7.41
N SER A 4 1.98 -3.34 6.34
CA SER A 4 2.85 -3.16 5.18
C SER A 4 2.00 -2.86 3.94
N VAL A 5 2.48 -1.94 3.11
CA VAL A 5 1.84 -1.57 1.86
C VAL A 5 2.80 -1.85 0.74
N ILE A 6 2.40 -2.72 -0.18
CA ILE A 6 3.10 -2.96 -1.44
C ILE A 6 2.39 -2.14 -2.51
N ALA A 7 3.06 -1.12 -3.06
CA ALA A 7 2.50 -0.23 -4.05
C ALA A 7 3.29 -0.31 -5.37
N VAL A 8 2.58 -0.40 -6.49
CA VAL A 8 3.11 -0.30 -7.84
C VAL A 8 2.86 1.13 -8.34
N THR A 9 3.94 1.83 -8.68
CA THR A 9 3.87 3.19 -9.19
C THR A 9 3.47 3.23 -10.67
N SER A 10 3.17 4.44 -11.17
CA SER A 10 2.94 4.68 -12.60
C SER A 10 4.13 4.29 -13.49
N THR A 11 5.35 4.30 -12.94
CA THR A 11 6.58 3.86 -13.62
C THR A 11 6.81 2.35 -13.55
N LYS A 12 5.82 1.57 -13.06
CA LYS A 12 5.89 0.12 -12.81
C LYS A 12 6.92 -0.28 -11.74
N GLU A 13 7.41 0.65 -10.93
CA GLU A 13 8.24 0.31 -9.76
C GLU A 13 7.37 -0.22 -8.63
N THR A 14 7.83 -1.28 -7.97
CA THR A 14 7.18 -1.80 -6.76
C THR A 14 7.91 -1.27 -5.53
N LYS A 15 7.16 -0.69 -4.59
CA LYS A 15 7.67 -0.15 -3.33
C LYS A 15 6.93 -0.77 -2.16
N GLU A 16 7.66 -1.30 -1.20
CA GLU A 16 7.11 -1.71 0.09
C GLU A 16 7.34 -0.60 1.12
N LYS A 17 6.31 -0.21 1.85
CA LYS A 17 6.42 0.67 3.02
C LYS A 17 5.67 0.11 4.21
N ARG A 18 6.25 0.27 5.40
CA ARG A 18 5.66 -0.18 6.66
C ARG A 18 5.14 0.99 7.47
N PHE A 19 3.99 0.82 8.07
CA PHE A 19 3.28 1.84 8.84
C PHE A 19 2.89 1.32 10.21
N ARG A 20 2.75 2.25 11.17
CA ARG A 20 2.29 1.90 12.53
C ARG A 20 0.78 1.76 12.57
N THR A 21 0.08 2.62 11.83
CA THR A 21 -1.38 2.65 11.84
C THR A 21 -1.98 2.27 10.49
N TYR A 22 -3.21 1.76 10.52
CA TYR A 22 -3.97 1.44 9.32
C TYR A 22 -4.27 2.70 8.50
N ARG A 23 -4.53 3.84 9.17
CA ARG A 23 -4.83 5.11 8.52
C ARG A 23 -3.67 5.61 7.66
N GLU A 24 -2.44 5.55 8.17
CA GLU A 24 -1.25 5.92 7.39
C GLU A 24 -1.05 4.99 6.18
N ALA A 25 -1.24 3.68 6.39
CA ALA A 25 -1.16 2.69 5.31
C ALA A 25 -2.20 2.97 4.21
N LEU A 26 -3.44 3.28 4.60
CA LEU A 26 -4.51 3.69 3.68
C LEU A 26 -4.14 4.94 2.90
N CYS A 27 -3.77 6.02 3.59
CA CYS A 27 -3.38 7.29 2.95
C CYS A 27 -2.27 7.10 1.91
N TYR A 28 -1.30 6.24 2.21
CA TYR A 28 -0.24 5.92 1.26
C TYR A 28 -0.77 5.06 0.10
N ALA A 29 -1.50 3.98 0.38
CA ALA A 29 -2.04 3.06 -0.61
C ALA A 29 -2.97 3.75 -1.62
N THR A 30 -3.75 4.75 -1.17
CA THR A 30 -4.71 5.47 -2.01
C THR A 30 -4.13 6.73 -2.67
N ASN A 31 -2.81 6.87 -2.76
CA ASN A 31 -2.19 8.00 -3.44
C ASN A 31 -2.19 7.82 -4.97
N PHE A 32 -3.36 8.03 -5.60
CA PHE A 32 -3.60 7.80 -7.03
C PHE A 32 -2.70 8.63 -7.96
N ARG A 33 -2.16 9.75 -7.47
CA ARG A 33 -1.23 10.57 -8.26
C ARG A 33 0.08 9.84 -8.58
N LYS A 34 0.47 8.88 -7.73
CA LYS A 34 1.77 8.19 -7.84
C LYS A 34 1.65 6.67 -7.95
N ILE A 35 0.50 6.10 -7.59
CA ILE A 35 0.29 4.67 -7.43
C ILE A 35 -0.83 4.20 -8.36
N ARG A 36 -0.55 3.14 -9.10
CA ARG A 36 -1.50 2.43 -9.98
C ARG A 36 -2.18 1.27 -9.28
N LYS A 37 -1.41 0.55 -8.45
CA LYS A 37 -1.93 -0.58 -7.67
C LYS A 37 -1.32 -0.56 -6.29
N SER A 38 -2.05 -0.93 -5.26
CA SER A 38 -1.51 -1.06 -3.91
C SER A 38 -2.22 -2.15 -3.13
N LYS A 39 -1.47 -2.82 -2.26
CA LYS A 39 -1.97 -3.88 -1.39
C LYS A 39 -1.54 -3.59 0.03
N ILE A 40 -2.50 -3.61 0.94
CA ILE A 40 -2.25 -3.45 2.37
C ILE A 40 -2.26 -4.84 3.02
N TYR A 41 -1.22 -5.15 3.77
CA TYR A 41 -1.09 -6.35 4.57
C TYR A 41 -1.02 -5.98 6.04
N LYS A 42 -1.53 -6.86 6.90
CA LYS A 42 -1.34 -6.83 8.35
C LYS A 42 -0.99 -8.21 8.84
N ASP A 43 0.11 -8.33 9.58
CA ASP A 43 0.58 -9.61 10.13
C ASP A 43 0.62 -10.72 9.05
N ASN A 44 1.18 -10.41 7.88
CA ASN A 44 1.24 -11.23 6.66
C ASN A 44 -0.10 -11.62 6.00
N LYS A 45 -1.24 -11.10 6.48
CA LYS A 45 -2.54 -11.25 5.83
C LYS A 45 -2.86 -10.04 4.96
N MET A 46 -3.26 -10.27 3.72
CA MET A 46 -3.77 -9.20 2.85
C MET A 46 -5.10 -8.70 3.41
N LEU A 47 -5.18 -7.40 3.70
CA LEU A 47 -6.41 -6.75 4.15
C LEU A 47 -7.19 -6.16 2.99
N ILE A 48 -6.49 -5.44 2.10
CA ILE A 48 -7.11 -4.74 0.98
C ILE A 48 -6.19 -4.80 -0.24
N ASP A 49 -6.82 -4.92 -1.40
CA ASP A 49 -6.22 -4.75 -2.72
C ASP A 49 -6.89 -3.57 -3.43
N PHE A 50 -6.08 -2.67 -3.96
CA PHE A 50 -6.50 -1.54 -4.75
C PHE A 50 -5.85 -1.61 -6.14
N SER A 51 -6.66 -1.52 -7.18
CA SER A 51 -6.21 -1.44 -8.57
C SER A 51 -6.98 -0.34 -9.30
N TYR A 52 -6.25 0.58 -9.93
CA TYR A 52 -6.76 1.78 -10.62
C TYR A 52 -6.33 1.82 -12.08
#